data_AF-A0A964JJT9-F1
#
_entry.id   AF-A0A964JJT9-F1
#
_cell.length_a   1.000
_cell.length_b   1.000
_cell.length_c   1.000
_cell.angle_alpha   90.00
_cell.angle_beta   90.00
_cell.angle_gamma   90.00
#
_symmetry.space_group_name_H-M   'P 1'
#
loop_
_entity.id
_entity.type
_entity.pdbx_description
1 polymer ?
#
loop_
_entity_poly.entity_id
_entity_poly.type
_entity_poly.pdbx_seq_one_letter_code
_entity_poly.pdbx_strand_id
1 'polypeptide(L)'
;MLGKVMPTQDKLRVLSDWLQVSPDELRFGRAPGKTYVFEMNDGPIEMGLADREMVDRYLSLSLQVRKTIRDVVSAFLMAQSAEKLLSS
;
A
#
# COMPACT_ATOMS: atom_id res chain seq x y z
N MET A 1 27.73 -19.14 21.26
CA MET A 1 27.23 -18.74 19.92
C MET A 1 25.72 -19.00 19.90
N LEU A 2 24.89 -17.98 20.08
CA LEU A 2 23.44 -18.15 19.99
C LEU A 2 23.03 -18.18 18.52
N GLY A 3 22.80 -19.38 17.98
CA GLY A 3 22.12 -19.54 16.71
C GLY A 3 20.69 -19.02 16.84
N LYS A 4 20.35 -17.94 16.12
CA LYS A 4 18.97 -17.47 15.98
C LYS A 4 18.15 -18.62 15.40
N VAL A 5 17.39 -19.30 16.24
CA VAL A 5 16.43 -20.30 15.81
C VAL A 5 15.45 -19.62 14.85
N MET A 6 15.29 -20.18 13.65
CA MET A 6 14.27 -19.72 12.72
C MET A 6 12.91 -19.74 13.43
N PRO A 7 12.10 -18.67 13.37
CA PRO A 7 10.80 -18.65 14.02
C PRO A 7 9.94 -19.82 13.53
N THR A 8 9.21 -20.46 14.45
CA THR A 8 8.24 -21.50 14.11
C THR A 8 7.15 -20.94 13.18
N GLN A 9 6.58 -21.79 12.33
CA GLN A 9 5.60 -21.40 11.30
C GLN A 9 4.42 -20.59 11.88
N ASP A 10 4.00 -20.91 13.10
CA ASP A 10 2.88 -20.22 13.75
C ASP A 10 3.20 -18.76 14.07
N LYS A 11 4.45 -18.43 14.42
CA LYS A 11 4.87 -17.04 14.65
C LYS A 11 4.91 -16.25 13.35
N LEU A 12 5.35 -16.88 12.26
CA LEU A 12 5.33 -16.26 10.93
C LEU A 12 3.91 -16.02 10.44
N ARG A 13 2.96 -16.90 10.76
CA ARG A 13 1.54 -16.72 10.43
C ARG A 13 0.91 -15.56 11.21
N VAL A 14 1.14 -15.48 12.52
CA VAL A 14 0.62 -14.35 13.31
C VAL A 14 1.20 -13.02 12.83
N LEU A 15 2.51 -13.00 12.54
CA LEU A 15 3.16 -11.82 11.98
C LEU A 15 2.67 -11.50 10.57
N SER A 16 2.40 -12.48 9.71
CA SER A 16 1.84 -12.24 8.37
C SER A 16 0.47 -11.61 8.44
N ASP A 17 -0.36 -12.05 9.39
CA ASP A 17 -1.72 -11.54 9.57
C ASP A 17 -1.69 -10.10 10.13
N TRP A 18 -0.74 -9.79 11.00
CA TRP A 18 -0.58 -8.42 11.55
C TRP A 18 0.05 -7.45 10.55
N LEU A 19 1.09 -7.91 9.84
CA LEU A 19 1.86 -7.10 8.90
C LEU A 19 1.24 -7.08 7.49
N GLN A 20 0.21 -7.90 7.24
CA GLN A 20 -0.47 -8.02 5.94
C GLN A 20 0.49 -8.36 4.79
N VAL A 21 1.47 -9.23 5.06
CA VAL A 21 2.47 -9.72 4.09
C VAL A 21 2.46 -11.24 4.11
N SER A 22 2.90 -11.91 3.04
CA SER A 22 2.88 -13.38 3.04
C SER A 22 3.90 -13.98 4.03
N PRO A 23 3.62 -15.13 4.67
CA PRO A 23 4.59 -15.83 5.52
C PRO A 23 5.90 -16.15 4.80
N ASP A 24 5.84 -16.43 3.49
CA ASP A 24 7.00 -16.70 2.65
C ASP A 24 7.87 -15.46 2.48
N GLU A 25 7.27 -14.28 2.37
CA GLU A 25 7.98 -13.00 2.31
C GLU A 25 8.70 -12.66 3.63
N LEU A 26 8.10 -13.00 4.77
CA LEU A 26 8.75 -12.90 6.08
C LEU A 26 9.91 -13.90 6.24
N ARG A 27 9.81 -15.07 5.59
CA ARG A 27 10.77 -16.16 5.70
C ARG A 27 11.96 -16.01 4.75
N PHE A 28 11.72 -15.56 3.53
CA PHE A 28 12.71 -15.54 2.45
C PHE A 28 13.06 -14.12 1.98
N GLY A 29 12.38 -13.10 2.51
CA GLY A 29 12.45 -11.74 1.99
C GLY A 29 11.59 -11.56 0.73
N ARG A 30 11.40 -10.30 0.31
CA ARG A 30 10.69 -10.00 -0.94
C ARG A 30 11.50 -10.51 -2.14
N ALA A 31 10.87 -11.31 -2.98
CA ALA A 31 11.43 -11.65 -4.28
C ALA A 31 11.63 -10.36 -5.12
N PRO A 32 12.79 -10.16 -5.77
CA PRO A 32 13.14 -8.92 -6.49
C PRO A 32 12.29 -8.60 -7.74
N GLY A 33 11.10 -9.20 -7.89
CA GLY A 33 10.21 -9.00 -9.05
C GLY A 33 8.74 -8.78 -8.72
N LYS A 34 8.33 -8.72 -7.44
CA LYS A 34 6.95 -8.39 -7.03
C LYS A 34 6.82 -6.98 -6.46
N THR A 35 7.70 -6.11 -6.91
CA THR A 35 7.81 -4.73 -6.49
C THR A 35 6.93 -3.88 -7.41
N TYR A 36 5.62 -3.83 -7.15
CA TYR A 36 4.88 -2.60 -7.46
C TYR A 36 5.27 -1.57 -6.39
N VAL A 37 6.54 -1.15 -6.39
CA VAL A 37 6.93 0.08 -5.71
C VAL A 37 6.64 1.15 -6.72
N PHE A 38 5.51 1.80 -6.52
CA PHE A 38 5.40 3.19 -6.89
C PHE A 38 6.53 3.89 -6.12
N GLU A 39 7.68 4.12 -6.77
CA GLU A 39 8.71 5.01 -6.25
C GLU A 39 8.07 6.41 -6.26
N MET A 40 7.33 6.69 -5.20
CA MET A 40 6.92 8.03 -4.85
C MET A 40 8.23 8.75 -4.53
N ASN A 41 8.59 9.74 -5.35
CA ASN A 41 9.79 10.57 -5.18
C ASN A 41 9.84 11.28 -3.80
N ASP A 42 8.78 11.20 -3.00
CA ASP A 42 8.58 11.90 -1.73
C ASP A 42 8.93 11.06 -0.47
N GLY A 43 9.54 9.89 -0.63
CA GLY A 43 9.91 9.03 0.50
C GLY A 43 8.74 8.26 1.11
N PRO A 44 8.91 7.63 2.29
CA PRO A 44 7.86 6.82 2.91
C PRO A 44 6.68 7.71 3.33
N ILE A 45 5.50 7.44 2.77
CA ILE A 45 4.25 8.11 3.15
C ILE A 45 3.71 7.45 4.42
N GLU A 46 3.64 8.23 5.50
CA GLU A 46 2.87 7.84 6.67
C GLU A 46 1.38 7.94 6.33
N MET A 47 0.71 6.80 6.24
CA MET A 47 -0.74 6.73 6.04
C MET A 47 -1.44 6.62 7.38
N GLY A 48 -2.43 7.48 7.63
CA GLY A 48 -3.33 7.35 8.77
C GLY A 48 -4.20 6.09 8.64
N LEU A 49 -4.87 5.71 9.74
CA LEU A 49 -5.77 4.56 9.76
C LEU A 49 -6.89 4.67 8.70
N ALA A 50 -7.45 5.87 8.54
CA ALA A 50 -8.51 6.14 7.56
C ALA A 50 -8.04 5.93 6.11
N ASP A 51 -6.84 6.41 5.77
CA ASP A 51 -6.29 6.25 4.42
C ASP A 51 -5.98 4.78 4.12
N ARG A 52 -5.44 4.06 5.12
CA ARG A 52 -5.19 2.62 4.99
C ARG A 52 -6.48 1.84 4.76
N GLU A 53 -7.53 2.16 5.50
CA GLU A 53 -8.85 1.53 5.36
C GLU A 53 -9.52 1.87 4.02
N MET A 54 -9.32 3.10 3.51
CA MET A 54 -9.78 3.53 2.20
C MET A 54 -9.11 2.72 1.08
N VAL A 55 -7.78 2.59 1.13
CA VAL A 55 -7.02 1.82 0.14
C VAL A 55 -7.47 0.35 0.11
N ASP A 56 -7.67 -0.26 1.29
CA ASP A 56 -8.15 -1.64 1.39
C ASP A 56 -9.52 -1.83 0.72
N ARG A 57 -10.49 -0.96 1.06
CA ARG A 57 -11.81 -0.97 0.43
C ARG A 57 -11.72 -0.74 -1.07
N TYR A 58 -10.91 0.22 -1.53
CA TYR A 58 -10.73 0.51 -2.94
C TYR A 58 -10.18 -0.71 -3.71
N LEU A 59 -9.21 -1.42 -3.13
CA LEU A 59 -8.61 -2.61 -3.75
C LEU A 59 -9.58 -3.80 -3.79
N SER A 60 -10.57 -3.87 -2.90
CA SER A 60 -11.64 -4.88 -2.91
C SER A 60 -12.65 -4.72 -4.06
N LEU A 61 -12.68 -3.56 -4.72
CA LEU A 61 -13.66 -3.24 -5.76
C LEU A 61 -13.32 -3.89 -7.11
N SER A 62 -14.34 -4.06 -7.95
CA SER A 62 -14.16 -4.50 -9.33
C SER A 62 -13.33 -3.51 -10.14
N LEU A 63 -12.64 -3.99 -11.18
CA LEU A 63 -11.76 -3.16 -12.01
C LEU A 63 -12.48 -1.96 -12.64
N GLN A 64 -13.74 -2.14 -13.04
CA GLN A 64 -14.57 -1.08 -13.63
C GLN A 64 -14.84 0.03 -12.61
N VAL A 65 -15.24 -0.33 -11.38
CA VAL A 65 -15.51 0.66 -10.32
C VAL A 65 -14.23 1.38 -9.90
N ARG A 66 -13.10 0.66 -9.81
CA ARG A 66 -11.80 1.28 -9.52
C ARG A 66 -11.40 2.31 -10.57
N LYS A 67 -11.75 2.11 -11.84
CA LYS A 67 -11.50 3.09 -12.90
C LYS A 67 -12.30 4.37 -12.66
N THR A 68 -13.60 4.25 -12.39
CA THR A 68 -14.47 5.39 -12.09
C THR A 68 -13.94 6.20 -10.91
N ILE A 69 -13.50 5.55 -9.83
CA ILE A 69 -12.94 6.25 -8.67
C ILE A 69 -11.65 7.00 -9.03
N ARG A 70 -10.75 6.39 -9.82
CA ARG A 70 -9.54 7.06 -10.31
C ARG A 70 -9.87 8.30 -11.14
N ASP A 71 -10.85 8.20 -12.03
CA ASP A 71 -11.28 9.32 -12.87
C ASP A 71 -11.82 10.49 -12.02
N VAL A 72 -12.58 10.19 -10.96
CA VAL A 72 -13.08 11.19 -10.00
C VAL A 72 -11.91 11.88 -9.27
N VAL A 73 -10.97 11.10 -8.72
CA VAL A 73 -9.79 11.67 -8.02
C VAL A 73 -8.99 12.57 -8.96
N SER A 74 -8.77 12.14 -10.21
CA SER A 74 -8.10 12.98 -11.22
C SER A 74 -8.84 14.28 -11.48
N ALA A 75 -10.17 14.26 -11.60
CA ALA A 75 -10.97 15.48 -11.79
C ALA A 75 -10.81 16.48 -10.63
N PHE A 76 -10.82 16.00 -9.37
CA PHE A 76 -10.61 16.86 -8.20
C PHE A 76 -9.20 17.46 -8.16
N LEU A 77 -8.16 16.68 -8.52
CA LEU A 77 -6.78 17.20 -8.59
C LEU A 77 -6.63 18.29 -9.67
N MET A 78 -7.28 18.12 -10.83
CA MET A 78 -7.30 19.13 -11.87
C MET A 78 -8.01 20.41 -11.41
N ALA A 79 -9.16 20.28 -10.75
CA ALA A 79 -9.89 21.42 -10.20
C ALA A 79 -9.07 22.19 -9.16
N GLN A 80 -8.43 21.49 -8.23
CA GLN A 80 -7.57 22.11 -7.20
C GLN A 80 -6.34 22.81 -7.82
N SER A 81 -5.76 22.22 -8.87
CA SER A 81 -4.65 22.84 -9.60
C SER A 81 -5.10 24.13 -10.31
N ALA A 82 -6.30 24.12 -10.91
CA ALA A 82 -6.86 25.30 -11.56
C ALA A 82 -7.19 26.42 -10.55
N GLU A 83 -7.75 26.09 -9.39
CA GLU A 83 -7.98 27.05 -8.31
C GLU A 83 -6.69 27.70 -7.84
N LYS A 84 -5.63 26.90 -7.64
CA LYS A 84 -4.32 27.40 -7.20
C LYS A 84 -3.70 28.39 -8.20
N LEU A 85 -3.93 28.20 -9.49
CA LEU A 85 -3.47 29.11 -10.56
C LEU A 85 -4.28 30.41 -10.62
N LEU A 86 -5.56 30.37 -10.24
CA LEU A 86 -6.41 31.57 -10.18
C LEU A 86 -6.19 32.39 -8.90
N SER A 87 -5.68 31.77 -7.84
CA SER A 87 -5.34 32.43 -6.57
C SER A 87 -3.89 32.91 -6.47
N SER A 88 -3.07 32.73 -7.52
CA SER A 88 -1.66 33.13 -7.60
C SER A 88 -1.45 34.29 -8.57
#